data_AF-A0A8J7N984-F1
#
_entry.id   AF-A0A8J7N984-F1
#
_cell.length_a   1.000
_cell.length_b   1.000
_cell.length_c   1.000
_cell.angle_alpha   90.00
_cell.angle_beta   90.00
_cell.angle_gamma   90.00
#
_symmetry.space_group_name_H-M   'P 1'
#
loop_
_entity.id
_entity.type
_entity.pdbx_description
1 polymer ?
#
loop_
_entity_poly.entity_id
_entity_poly.type
_entity_poly.pdbx_seq_one_letter_code
_entity_poly.pdbx_strand_id
1 'polypeptide(L)'
;MKTLLAAAALLALAGSAQANVPFFNATCPGGIEVHADEGGPVYINGHQAKLKKYNSKAYDAVHANVTVSFSINPDGSVGASYTGKGGANGICQVKAEETFSNEPMGCPADVSQADRYKYPACN
;
A
#
# COMPACT_ATOMS: atom_id res chain seq x y z
N MET A 1 -11.02 -44.74 -38.48
CA MET A 1 -11.23 -44.74 -37.02
C MET A 1 -9.91 -44.39 -36.35
N LYS A 2 -9.94 -43.53 -35.30
CA LYS A 2 -8.84 -43.17 -34.37
C LYS A 2 -7.68 -42.39 -35.04
N THR A 3 -7.18 -41.28 -34.52
CA THR A 3 -6.94 -40.82 -33.15
C THR A 3 -7.09 -39.28 -33.10
N LEU A 4 -8.04 -38.74 -32.35
CA LEU A 4 -7.90 -38.30 -30.95
C LEU A 4 -6.80 -37.25 -30.73
N LEU A 5 -7.29 -36.01 -30.50
CA LEU A 5 -6.89 -35.10 -29.42
C LEU A 5 -5.45 -34.58 -29.41
N ALA A 6 -5.27 -33.34 -29.84
CA ALA A 6 -4.19 -32.48 -29.37
C ALA A 6 -4.70 -31.05 -29.15
N ALA A 7 -5.64 -30.89 -28.21
CA ALA A 7 -5.93 -29.58 -27.60
C ALA A 7 -4.91 -29.37 -26.46
N ALA A 8 -3.68 -28.99 -26.82
CA ALA A 8 -2.66 -28.63 -25.85
C ALA A 8 -2.96 -27.22 -25.33
N ALA A 9 -3.18 -27.13 -24.03
CA ALA A 9 -3.57 -25.95 -23.29
C ALA A 9 -2.59 -24.78 -23.51
N LEU A 10 -3.10 -23.66 -24.02
CA LEU A 10 -2.49 -22.35 -23.88
C LEU A 10 -2.66 -21.92 -22.41
N LEU A 11 -1.74 -22.35 -21.54
CA LEU A 11 -1.60 -21.75 -20.21
C LEU A 11 -1.18 -20.29 -20.40
N ALA A 12 -2.12 -19.38 -20.24
CA ALA A 12 -1.85 -17.96 -20.12
C ALA A 12 -0.94 -17.74 -18.91
N LEU A 13 0.35 -17.43 -19.15
CA LEU A 13 1.19 -16.81 -18.14
C LEU A 13 0.62 -15.42 -17.87
N ALA A 14 -0.32 -15.31 -16.94
CA ALA A 14 -0.67 -14.05 -16.33
C ALA A 14 0.54 -13.61 -15.50
N GLY A 15 1.47 -12.88 -16.13
CA GLY A 15 2.57 -12.24 -15.42
C GLY A 15 1.98 -11.32 -14.37
N SER A 16 2.18 -11.64 -13.09
CA SER A 16 1.95 -10.70 -12.00
C SER A 16 2.91 -9.54 -12.23
N ALA A 17 2.40 -8.44 -12.78
CA ALA A 17 3.11 -7.19 -12.79
C ALA A 17 3.20 -6.72 -11.33
N GLN A 18 4.22 -7.19 -10.62
CA GLN A 18 4.45 -6.86 -9.22
C GLN A 18 4.75 -5.36 -9.17
N ALA A 19 3.77 -4.59 -8.70
CA ALA A 19 3.94 -3.17 -8.49
C ALA A 19 4.84 -3.03 -7.25
N ASN A 20 5.91 -2.26 -7.34
CA ASN A 20 6.84 -2.05 -6.22
C ASN A 20 6.27 -0.99 -5.28
N VAL A 21 5.02 -1.18 -4.87
CA VAL A 21 4.27 -0.27 -4.00
C VAL A 21 4.62 -0.64 -2.56
N PRO A 22 5.13 0.29 -1.75
CA PRO A 22 5.37 0.05 -0.33
C PRO A 22 4.06 0.03 0.43
N PHE A 23 4.07 -0.58 1.61
CA PHE A 23 2.99 -0.41 2.55
C PHE A 23 2.96 1.04 3.07
N PHE A 24 1.83 1.73 2.98
CA PHE A 24 1.67 3.03 3.64
C PHE A 24 0.22 3.39 3.88
N ASN A 25 0.01 4.28 4.86
CA ASN A 25 -1.28 4.92 5.11
C ASN A 25 -1.13 6.42 4.92
N ALA A 26 -2.13 7.06 4.33
CA ALA A 26 -2.17 8.52 4.22
C ALA A 26 -3.57 9.07 4.38
N THR A 27 -3.64 10.33 4.82
CA THR A 27 -4.89 11.09 4.85
C THR A 27 -4.71 12.35 4.00
N CYS A 28 -5.53 12.50 2.97
CA CYS A 28 -5.55 13.69 2.14
C CYS A 28 -6.65 14.67 2.59
N PRO A 29 -6.53 15.97 2.26
CA PRO A 29 -7.58 16.95 2.53
C PRO A 29 -8.96 16.49 2.05
N GLY A 30 -10.00 16.88 2.78
CA GLY A 30 -11.37 16.39 2.54
C GLY A 30 -11.65 15.02 3.17
N GLY A 31 -10.74 14.49 4.01
CA GLY A 31 -10.95 13.24 4.73
C GLY A 31 -10.78 12.00 3.86
N ILE A 32 -9.99 12.10 2.78
CA ILE A 32 -9.73 10.98 1.89
C ILE A 32 -8.67 10.09 2.54
N GLU A 33 -9.04 8.85 2.82
CA GLU A 33 -8.15 7.86 3.40
C GLU A 33 -7.50 7.02 2.30
N VAL A 34 -6.19 6.84 2.38
CA VAL A 34 -5.41 6.04 1.45
C VAL A 34 -4.71 4.94 2.23
N HIS A 35 -4.85 3.71 1.74
CA HIS A 35 -4.20 2.54 2.30
C HIS A 35 -3.55 1.76 1.16
N ALA A 36 -2.25 1.50 1.25
CA ALA A 36 -1.53 0.68 0.30
C ALA A 36 -0.96 -0.54 1.01
N ASP A 37 -1.24 -1.72 0.47
CA ASP A 37 -0.58 -2.96 0.87
C ASP A 37 0.80 -3.07 0.20
N GLU A 38 1.74 -3.76 0.84
CA GLU A 38 3.03 -4.06 0.23
C GLU A 38 2.83 -4.92 -1.03
N GLY A 39 3.37 -4.45 -2.16
CA GLY A 39 3.15 -5.07 -3.47
C GLY A 39 1.81 -4.69 -4.12
N GLY A 40 0.97 -3.91 -3.44
CA GLY A 40 -0.41 -3.60 -3.82
C GLY A 40 -1.39 -4.71 -3.44
N PRO A 41 -2.71 -4.42 -3.40
CA PRO A 41 -3.40 -3.28 -4.00
C PRO A 41 -3.37 -1.97 -3.17
N VAL A 42 -3.88 -0.88 -3.77
CA VAL A 42 -4.08 0.42 -3.11
C VAL A 42 -5.56 0.72 -3.01
N TYR A 43 -6.00 1.26 -1.88
CA TYR A 43 -7.37 1.59 -1.54
C TYR A 43 -7.53 3.09 -1.29
N ILE A 44 -8.66 3.64 -1.73
CA ILE A 44 -9.11 5.00 -1.46
C ILE A 44 -10.46 4.92 -0.77
N ASN A 45 -10.58 5.43 0.45
CA ASN A 45 -11.77 5.33 1.31
C ASN A 45 -12.28 3.88 1.45
N GLY A 46 -11.37 2.93 1.63
CA GLY A 46 -11.69 1.50 1.76
C GLY A 46 -12.05 0.79 0.45
N HIS A 47 -12.09 1.49 -0.68
CA HIS A 47 -12.37 0.89 -1.98
C HIS A 47 -11.09 0.69 -2.78
N GLN A 48 -10.92 -0.50 -3.36
CA GLN A 48 -9.77 -0.80 -4.19
C GLN A 48 -9.72 0.16 -5.39
N ALA A 49 -8.60 0.86 -5.51
CA ALA A 49 -8.34 1.81 -6.56
C ALA A 49 -7.67 1.12 -7.75
N LYS A 50 -7.88 1.69 -8.94
CA LYS A 50 -7.13 1.27 -10.13
C LYS A 50 -5.76 1.90 -10.10
N LEU A 51 -4.72 1.08 -10.03
CA LEU A 51 -3.34 1.55 -10.06
C LEU A 51 -2.86 1.75 -11.50
N LYS A 52 -2.27 2.92 -11.76
CA LYS A 52 -1.56 3.25 -12.99
C LYS A 52 -0.11 3.54 -12.64
N LYS A 53 0.80 2.72 -13.15
CA LYS A 53 2.24 2.87 -12.98
C LYS A 53 2.79 3.82 -14.04
N TYR A 54 3.50 4.87 -13.64
CA TYR A 54 4.26 5.71 -14.57
C TYR A 54 5.70 5.21 -14.71
N ASN A 55 6.31 4.81 -13.60
CA ASN A 55 7.64 4.21 -13.55
C ASN A 55 7.77 3.30 -12.31
N SER A 56 8.96 2.80 -12.00
CA SER A 56 9.19 1.91 -10.85
C SER A 56 8.90 2.54 -9.48
N LYS A 57 8.82 3.87 -9.38
CA LYS A 57 8.67 4.61 -8.12
C LYS A 57 7.53 5.63 -8.11
N ALA A 58 6.73 5.75 -9.17
CA ALA A 58 5.65 6.73 -9.27
C ALA A 58 4.37 6.11 -9.85
N TYR A 59 3.26 6.36 -9.15
CA TYR A 59 2.00 5.67 -9.37
C TYR A 59 0.82 6.64 -9.17
N ASP A 60 -0.27 6.39 -9.89
CA ASP A 60 -1.60 6.94 -9.58
C ASP A 60 -2.53 5.83 -9.13
N ALA A 61 -3.21 6.04 -8.01
CA ALA A 61 -4.38 5.26 -7.60
C ALA A 61 -5.64 6.06 -7.91
N VAL A 62 -6.56 5.47 -8.68
CA VAL A 62 -7.78 6.16 -9.13
C VAL A 62 -9.04 5.44 -8.64
N HIS A 63 -9.92 6.20 -7.99
CA HIS A 63 -11.25 5.74 -7.58
C HIS A 63 -12.24 6.90 -7.54
N ALA A 64 -13.47 6.72 -8.06
CA ALA A 64 -14.59 7.66 -7.94
C ALA A 64 -14.29 9.17 -8.18
N ASN A 65 -13.51 9.50 -9.22
CA ASN A 65 -13.04 10.87 -9.55
C ASN A 65 -12.01 11.49 -8.60
N VAL A 66 -11.41 10.66 -7.74
CA VAL A 66 -10.21 10.99 -6.97
C VAL A 66 -9.03 10.25 -7.59
N THR A 67 -7.98 10.99 -7.88
CA THR A 67 -6.66 10.47 -8.25
C THR A 67 -5.71 10.79 -7.13
N VAL A 68 -5.12 9.77 -6.53
CA VAL A 68 -4.01 9.91 -5.58
C VAL A 68 -2.72 9.59 -6.32
N SER A 69 -1.86 10.59 -6.46
CA SER A 69 -0.54 10.44 -7.05
C SER A 69 0.47 10.25 -5.92
N PHE A 70 1.27 9.19 -5.97
CA PHE A 70 2.30 8.94 -4.97
C PHE A 70 3.61 8.48 -5.58
N SER A 71 4.70 8.83 -4.92
CA SER A 71 6.05 8.47 -5.31
C SER A 71 6.92 8.05 -4.14
N ILE A 72 7.83 7.13 -4.41
CA ILE A 72 8.80 6.60 -3.46
C ILE A 72 10.10 7.40 -3.63
N ASN A 73 10.50 8.11 -2.58
CA ASN A 73 11.72 8.89 -2.56
C ASN A 73 12.97 7.99 -2.53
N PRO A 74 14.17 8.54 -2.78
CA PRO A 74 15.41 7.76 -2.69
C PRO A 74 15.68 7.16 -1.31
N ASP A 75 15.21 7.83 -0.24
CA ASP A 75 15.33 7.38 1.15
C ASP A 75 14.27 6.35 1.57
N GLY A 76 13.37 5.97 0.65
CA GLY A 76 12.29 5.01 0.89
C GLY A 76 10.96 5.66 1.30
N SER A 77 10.96 6.92 1.75
CA SER A 77 9.75 7.60 2.19
C SER A 77 8.75 7.80 1.03
N VAL A 78 7.46 7.85 1.35
CA VAL A 78 6.40 8.10 0.37
C VAL A 78 5.97 9.56 0.40
N GLY A 79 5.98 10.21 -0.76
CA GLY A 79 5.26 11.46 -1.01
C GLY A 79 3.94 11.17 -1.71
N ALA A 80 2.83 11.76 -1.24
CA ALA A 80 1.52 11.57 -1.85
C ALA A 80 0.73 12.89 -1.95
N SER A 81 -0.05 13.03 -3.02
CA SER A 81 -0.97 14.13 -3.26
C SER A 81 -2.25 13.62 -3.89
N TYR A 82 -3.31 14.42 -3.84
CA TYR A 82 -4.59 14.06 -4.47
C TYR A 82 -5.08 15.15 -5.41
N THR A 83 -5.85 14.72 -6.40
CA THR A 83 -6.71 15.58 -7.23
C THR A 83 -8.11 14.97 -7.25
N GLY A 84 -9.10 15.76 -6.90
CA GLY A 84 -10.51 15.41 -6.89
C GLY A 84 -11.33 16.17 -7.94
N LYS A 85 -12.64 15.93 -7.92
CA LYS A 85 -13.60 16.60 -8.80
C LYS A 85 -13.54 18.13 -8.65
N GLY A 86 -13.70 18.85 -9.77
CA GLY A 86 -13.78 20.31 -9.76
C GLY A 86 -12.45 21.02 -9.45
N GLY A 87 -11.32 20.31 -9.50
CA GLY A 87 -10.00 20.88 -9.26
C GLY A 87 -9.55 20.88 -7.80
N ALA A 88 -10.33 20.28 -6.89
CA ALA A 88 -9.89 20.06 -5.51
C ALA A 88 -8.55 19.30 -5.51
N ASN A 89 -7.57 19.76 -4.73
CA ASN A 89 -6.25 19.14 -4.68
C ASN A 89 -5.56 19.42 -3.34
N GLY A 90 -4.45 18.72 -3.08
CA GLY A 90 -3.63 18.95 -1.91
C GLY A 90 -2.63 17.82 -1.65
N ILE A 91 -1.77 18.03 -0.66
CA ILE A 91 -0.78 17.06 -0.20
C ILE A 91 -1.43 16.15 0.84
N CYS A 92 -1.21 14.84 0.69
CA CYS A 92 -1.64 13.87 1.67
C CYS A 92 -0.62 13.79 2.80
N GLN A 93 -1.11 13.73 4.04
CA GLN A 93 -0.29 13.42 5.18
C GLN A 93 -0.06 11.91 5.22
N VAL A 94 1.10 11.48 4.75
CA VAL A 94 1.55 10.10 4.92
C VAL A 94 1.83 9.90 6.39
N LYS A 95 1.11 8.95 7.00
CA LYS A 95 1.46 8.51 8.35
C LYS A 95 2.81 7.84 8.19
N ALA A 96 3.80 8.36 8.93
CA ALA A 96 5.11 7.73 8.98
C ALA A 96 4.87 6.24 9.11
N GLU A 97 5.51 5.48 8.23
CA GLU A 97 5.56 4.03 8.34
C GLU A 97 5.83 3.78 9.82
N GLU A 98 4.95 3.02 10.47
CA GLU A 98 5.43 2.24 11.59
C GLU A 98 6.41 1.27 10.92
N THR A 99 7.63 1.76 10.68
CA THR A 99 8.79 0.96 10.95
C THR A 99 8.50 0.42 12.34
N PHE A 100 7.94 -0.79 12.37
CA PHE A 100 8.48 -1.80 13.23
C PHE A 100 9.97 -1.68 12.97
N SER A 101 10.61 -0.85 13.77
CA SER A 101 12.04 -0.74 13.85
C SER A 101 12.49 -2.18 13.85
N ASN A 102 13.49 -2.50 13.05
CA ASN A 102 14.30 -3.68 13.31
C ASN A 102 15.08 -3.46 14.63
N GLU A 103 14.42 -2.98 15.68
CA GLU A 103 14.73 -3.31 17.05
C GLU A 103 14.02 -4.65 17.29
N PRO A 104 14.72 -5.69 17.75
CA PRO A 104 14.05 -6.91 18.17
C PRO A 104 12.97 -6.51 19.15
N MET A 105 11.79 -7.13 19.10
CA MET A 105 10.72 -6.97 20.08
C MET A 105 11.32 -6.82 21.49
N GLY A 106 11.54 -5.57 21.85
CA GLY A 106 12.18 -5.12 23.04
C GLY A 106 11.03 -4.62 23.88
N CYS A 107 10.97 -5.11 25.10
CA CYS A 107 9.99 -4.68 26.06
C CYS A 107 9.91 -3.15 26.04
N PRO A 108 8.71 -2.57 25.81
CA PRO A 108 8.57 -1.12 25.83
C PRO A 108 9.23 -0.56 27.08
N ALA A 109 10.02 0.51 26.95
CA ALA A 109 10.78 1.07 28.07
C ALA A 109 9.87 1.59 29.20
N ASP A 110 8.55 1.68 28.96
CA ASP A 110 7.52 2.18 29.87
C ASP A 110 6.44 1.15 30.25
N VAL A 111 6.66 -0.17 30.09
CA VAL A 111 5.66 -1.17 30.52
C VAL A 111 5.39 -1.04 32.03
N SER A 112 4.18 -0.58 32.37
CA SER A 112 3.72 -0.54 33.75
C SER A 112 3.56 -1.97 34.29
N GLN A 113 3.71 -2.15 35.61
CA GLN A 113 3.57 -3.48 36.26
C GLN A 113 2.22 -4.15 35.92
N ALA A 114 1.17 -3.38 35.60
CA ALA A 114 -0.16 -3.89 35.25
C ALA A 114 -0.23 -4.49 33.84
N ASP A 115 0.65 -4.07 32.93
CA ASP A 115 0.64 -4.49 31.53
C ASP A 115 1.57 -5.68 31.25
N ARG A 116 2.33 -6.12 32.26
CA ARG A 116 3.34 -7.19 32.17
C ARG A 116 2.77 -8.54 31.71
N TYR A 117 1.51 -8.85 32.04
CA TYR A 117 0.82 -10.06 31.56
C TYR A 117 0.68 -10.09 30.03
N LYS A 118 0.60 -8.92 29.38
CA LYS A 118 0.44 -8.81 27.92
C LYS A 118 1.75 -9.10 27.18
N TYR A 119 2.88 -9.08 27.87
CA TYR A 119 4.22 -9.29 27.34
C TYR A 119 5.00 -10.31 28.19
N PRO A 120 4.62 -11.61 28.19
CA PRO A 120 5.24 -12.61 29.07
C PRO A 120 6.73 -12.88 28.76
N ALA A 121 7.20 -12.51 27.57
CA ALA A 121 8.61 -12.58 27.18
C ALA A 121 9.48 -11.45 27.79
N CYS A 122 8.85 -10.49 28.49
CA CYS A 122 9.48 -9.30 29.08
C CYS A 122 9.61 -9.37 30.61
N ASN A 123 9.40 -10.55 31.18
CA ASN A 123 9.31 -10.76 32.62
C ASN A 123 10.63 -11.17 33.25
#